data_AF-A0A2X1PKP9-F1
#
_entry.id   AF-A0A2X1PKP9-F1
#
_cell.length_a   1.000
_cell.length_b   1.000
_cell.length_c   1.000
_cell.angle_alpha   90.00
_cell.angle_beta   90.00
_cell.angle_gamma   90.00
#
_symmetry.space_group_name_H-M   'P 1'
#
loop_
_entity.id
_entity.type
_entity.pdbx_description
1 polymer ?
#
loop_
_entity_poly.entity_id
_entity_poly.type
_entity_poly.pdbx_seq_one_letter_code
_entity_poly.pdbx_strand_id
1 'polypeptide(L)'
;MTALQLCCNANAVFTSDAAHELRSPLAALRIQTEVAQLAGDDVALREQALLHLTQGIDRASQLIEQLLTLSRLDNLQALETLQLLDWEAIVQSLISERYFVAEKRKITLVFEKESEPKQKQGQSILVSLMLRNFTRQCY
;
A
#
# COMPACT_ATOMS: atom_id res chain seq x y z
N MET A 1 -26.58 12.76 18.91
CA MET A 1 -25.66 13.20 17.84
C MET A 1 -25.18 11.95 17.13
N THR A 2 -25.77 11.71 15.97
CA THR A 2 -25.94 10.40 15.32
C THR A 2 -24.69 9.95 14.56
N ALA A 3 -24.51 8.63 14.47
CA ALA A 3 -23.37 7.95 13.83
C ALA A 3 -23.00 8.45 12.41
N LEU A 4 -23.94 9.08 11.70
CA LEU A 4 -23.71 9.74 10.41
C LEU A 4 -22.68 10.90 10.48
N GLN A 5 -22.69 11.69 11.56
CA GLN A 5 -21.75 12.81 11.73
C GLN A 5 -20.33 12.34 12.05
N LEU A 6 -20.18 11.21 12.75
CA LEU A 6 -18.86 10.60 12.99
C LEU A 6 -18.23 10.06 11.70
N CYS A 7 -19.01 9.39 10.85
CA CYS A 7 -18.53 8.86 9.57
C CYS A 7 -18.14 9.99 8.60
N CYS A 8 -18.95 11.05 8.49
CA CYS A 8 -18.63 12.20 7.65
C CYS A 8 -17.35 12.93 8.12
N ASN A 9 -17.13 13.04 9.44
CA ASN A 9 -15.92 13.68 9.98
C ASN A 9 -14.66 12.82 9.77
N ALA A 10 -14.76 11.50 9.91
CA ALA A 10 -13.64 10.59 9.62
C ALA A 10 -13.21 10.70 8.14
N ASN A 11 -14.17 10.70 7.21
CA ASN A 11 -13.89 10.77 5.78
C ASN A 11 -13.28 12.14 5.35
N ALA A 12 -13.67 13.23 6.02
CA ALA A 12 -13.12 14.56 5.76
C ALA A 12 -11.69 14.76 6.31
N VAL A 13 -11.40 14.23 7.51
CA VAL A 13 -10.04 14.26 8.07
C VAL A 13 -9.10 13.39 7.23
N PHE A 14 -9.58 12.21 6.81
CA PHE A 14 -8.84 11.30 5.96
C PHE A 14 -8.47 11.89 4.58
N THR A 15 -9.40 12.57 3.92
CA THR A 15 -9.14 13.23 2.63
C THR A 15 -8.21 14.44 2.77
N SER A 16 -8.26 15.16 3.89
CA SER A 16 -7.33 16.26 4.19
C SER A 16 -5.91 15.74 4.40
N ASP A 17 -5.71 14.72 5.24
CA ASP A 17 -4.40 14.14 5.51
C ASP A 17 -3.80 13.50 4.25
N ALA A 18 -4.63 12.80 3.46
CA ALA A 18 -4.26 12.29 2.14
C ALA A 18 -3.67 13.37 1.22
N ALA A 19 -4.35 14.53 1.13
CA ALA A 19 -3.92 15.62 0.27
C ALA A 19 -2.61 16.25 0.76
N HIS A 20 -2.42 16.34 2.09
CA HIS A 20 -1.18 16.81 2.69
C HIS A 20 -0.01 15.86 2.44
N GLU A 21 -0.21 14.56 2.66
CA GLU A 21 0.80 13.51 2.45
C GLU A 21 1.17 13.36 0.97
N LEU A 22 0.26 13.61 0.03
CA LEU A 22 0.57 13.59 -1.42
C LEU A 22 1.28 14.85 -1.92
N ARG A 23 1.15 15.99 -1.24
CA ARG A 23 1.79 17.24 -1.68
C ARG A 23 3.32 17.15 -1.64
N SER A 24 3.87 16.49 -0.63
CA SER A 24 5.31 16.29 -0.46
C SER A 24 5.96 15.47 -1.59
N PRO A 25 5.49 14.25 -1.93
CA PRO A 25 6.04 13.48 -3.03
C PRO A 25 5.84 14.18 -4.38
N LEU A 26 4.72 14.90 -4.61
CA LEU A 26 4.54 15.68 -5.83
C LEU A 26 5.54 16.84 -5.95
N ALA A 27 5.84 17.53 -4.85
CA ALA A 27 6.87 18.57 -4.84
C ALA A 27 8.26 17.99 -5.16
N ALA A 28 8.59 16.83 -4.58
CA ALA A 28 9.84 16.13 -4.87
C ALA A 28 9.93 15.71 -6.34
N LEU A 29 8.85 15.18 -6.93
CA LEU A 29 8.79 14.84 -8.36
C LEU A 29 9.01 16.06 -9.25
N ARG A 30 8.41 17.20 -8.92
CA ARG A 30 8.62 18.44 -9.66
C ARG A 30 10.08 18.87 -9.65
N ILE A 31 10.73 18.85 -8.48
CA ILE A 31 12.16 19.18 -8.35
C ILE A 31 13.02 18.27 -9.22
N GLN A 32 12.79 16.94 -9.18
CA GLN A 32 13.59 16.01 -9.99
C GLN A 32 13.34 16.20 -11.49
N THR A 33 12.14 16.63 -11.89
CA THR A 33 11.85 16.98 -13.28
C THR A 33 12.65 18.21 -13.73
N GLU A 34 12.72 19.24 -12.88
CA GLU A 34 13.54 20.44 -13.12
C GLU A 34 15.03 20.09 -13.21
N VAL A 35 15.54 19.23 -12.30
CA VAL A 35 16.94 18.76 -12.35
C VAL A 35 17.22 18.01 -13.65
N ALA A 36 16.33 17.11 -14.08
CA ALA A 36 16.51 16.37 -15.33
C ALA A 36 16.51 17.29 -16.56
N GLN A 37 15.69 18.35 -16.55
CA GLN A 37 15.65 19.36 -17.62
C GLN A 37 16.90 20.24 -17.65
N LEU A 38 17.44 20.59 -16.47
CA LEU A 38 18.63 21.43 -16.33
C LEU A 38 19.94 20.66 -16.53
N ALA A 39 19.91 19.34 -16.59
CA ALA A 39 21.10 18.50 -16.71
C ALA A 39 21.94 18.77 -17.97
N GLY A 40 21.38 19.39 -19.02
CA GLY A 40 22.13 19.70 -20.24
C GLY A 40 22.74 18.42 -20.82
N ASP A 41 24.05 18.40 -21.08
CA ASP A 41 24.77 17.21 -21.58
C ASP A 41 25.27 16.27 -20.47
N ASP A 42 25.00 16.57 -19.19
CA ASP A 42 25.36 15.69 -18.07
C ASP A 42 24.38 14.50 -17.99
N VAL A 43 24.78 13.41 -18.64
CA VAL A 43 24.02 12.17 -18.68
C VAL A 43 23.85 11.56 -17.29
N ALA A 44 24.88 11.61 -16.44
CA ALA A 44 24.84 11.00 -15.11
C ALA A 44 23.84 11.72 -14.20
N LEU A 45 23.83 13.06 -14.22
CA LEU A 45 22.86 13.86 -13.48
C LEU A 45 21.42 13.59 -13.96
N ARG A 46 21.23 13.46 -15.28
CA ARG A 46 19.91 13.15 -15.86
C ARG A 46 19.43 11.77 -15.44
N GLU A 47 20.27 10.74 -15.52
CA GLU A 47 19.93 9.38 -15.12
C GLU A 47 19.58 9.30 -13.63
N GLN A 48 20.35 9.99 -12.78
CA GLN A 48 20.06 10.06 -11.35
C GLN A 48 18.70 10.74 -11.07
N ALA A 49 18.40 11.85 -11.75
CA ALA A 49 17.13 12.54 -11.62
C ALA A 49 15.94 11.66 -12.09
N LEU A 50 16.10 10.93 -13.19
CA LEU A 50 15.11 9.96 -13.67
C LEU A 50 14.87 8.82 -12.68
N LEU A 51 15.94 8.29 -12.06
CA LEU A 51 15.83 7.26 -11.04
C LEU A 51 15.06 7.78 -9.80
N HIS A 52 15.38 8.99 -9.35
CA HIS A 52 14.64 9.62 -8.24
C HIS A 52 13.17 9.92 -8.61
N LEU A 53 12.88 10.26 -9.87
CA LEU A 53 11.51 10.39 -10.37
C LEU A 53 10.75 9.07 -10.25
N THR A 54 11.32 7.96 -10.73
CA THR A 54 10.70 6.63 -10.62
C THR A 54 10.43 6.28 -9.15
N GLN A 55 11.41 6.47 -8.26
CA GLN A 55 11.24 6.22 -6.83
C GLN A 55 10.20 7.15 -6.17
N GLY A 56 10.07 8.39 -6.65
CA GLY A 56 9.04 9.33 -6.18
C GLY A 56 7.63 8.90 -6.59
N ILE A 57 7.48 8.39 -7.82
CA ILE A 57 6.22 7.88 -8.35
C ILE A 57 5.81 6.63 -7.56
N ASP A 58 6.73 5.69 -7.34
CA ASP A 58 6.46 4.47 -6.57
C ASP A 58 5.95 4.79 -5.14
N ARG A 59 6.57 5.77 -4.48
CA ARG A 59 6.13 6.24 -3.15
C ARG A 59 4.75 6.89 -3.19
N ALA A 60 4.46 7.73 -4.18
CA ALA A 60 3.15 8.36 -4.34
C ALA A 60 2.05 7.32 -4.60
N SER A 61 2.31 6.36 -5.49
CA SER A 61 1.43 5.22 -5.76
C SER A 61 1.15 4.40 -4.50
N GLN A 62 2.18 4.16 -3.68
CA GLN A 62 2.01 3.48 -2.40
C GLN A 62 1.09 4.23 -1.44
N LEU A 63 1.24 5.56 -1.31
CA LEU A 63 0.35 6.37 -0.48
C LEU A 63 -1.10 6.31 -0.99
N ILE A 64 -1.32 6.41 -2.30
CA ILE A 64 -2.66 6.30 -2.90
C ILE A 64 -3.30 4.95 -2.56
N GLU A 65 -2.55 3.85 -2.66
CA GLU A 65 -3.08 2.52 -2.32
C GLU A 65 -3.38 2.36 -0.83
N GLN A 66 -2.55 2.92 0.06
CA GLN A 66 -2.82 2.96 1.50
C GLN A 66 -4.12 3.73 1.79
N LEU A 67 -4.30 4.85 1.10
CA LEU A 67 -5.51 5.64 1.23
C LEU A 67 -6.76 4.87 0.74
N LEU A 68 -6.68 4.26 -0.44
CA LEU A 68 -7.78 3.42 -0.95
C LEU A 68 -8.10 2.24 -0.01
N THR A 69 -7.08 1.68 0.62
CA THR A 69 -7.24 0.63 1.62
C THR A 69 -8.00 1.14 2.84
N LEU A 70 -7.59 2.28 3.42
CA LEU A 70 -8.26 2.89 4.56
C LEU A 70 -9.71 3.27 4.24
N SER A 71 -9.98 3.85 3.07
CA SER A 71 -11.34 4.16 2.63
C SER A 71 -12.22 2.91 2.51
N ARG A 72 -11.67 1.77 2.06
CA ARG A 72 -12.40 0.49 2.04
C ARG A 72 -12.65 -0.03 3.46
N LEU A 73 -11.67 0.09 4.36
CA LEU A 73 -11.79 -0.33 5.76
C LEU A 73 -12.91 0.44 6.49
N ASP A 74 -12.99 1.76 6.31
CA ASP A 74 -14.05 2.59 6.89
C ASP A 74 -15.45 2.17 6.41
N ASN A 75 -15.57 1.76 5.13
CA ASN A 75 -16.82 1.24 4.58
C ASN A 75 -17.16 -0.18 5.07
N LEU A 76 -16.16 -1.05 5.27
CA LEU A 76 -16.35 -2.43 5.72
C LEU A 76 -16.72 -2.55 7.19
N GLN A 77 -16.26 -1.62 8.05
CA GLN A 77 -16.65 -1.56 9.46
C GLN A 77 -18.16 -1.47 9.68
N ALA A 78 -18.92 -1.05 8.66
CA ALA A 78 -20.36 -0.90 8.74
C ALA A 78 -21.17 -2.18 8.46
N LEU A 79 -20.59 -3.26 7.91
CA LEU A 79 -21.41 -4.28 7.21
C LEU A 79 -21.08 -5.78 7.43
N GLU A 80 -19.95 -6.19 8.01
CA GLU A 80 -19.59 -7.64 8.06
C GLU A 80 -19.49 -8.26 9.47
N THR A 81 -20.13 -9.42 9.64
CA THR A 81 -20.03 -10.29 10.83
C THR A 81 -18.74 -11.09 10.84
N LEU A 82 -18.24 -11.42 12.05
CA LEU A 82 -17.05 -12.25 12.22
C LEU A 82 -17.30 -13.67 11.71
N GLN A 83 -16.36 -14.21 10.92
CA GLN A 83 -16.40 -15.58 10.39
C GLN A 83 -15.13 -16.34 10.78
N LEU A 84 -15.18 -17.67 10.72
CA LEU A 84 -13.97 -18.49 10.87
C LEU A 84 -12.98 -18.16 9.73
N LEU A 85 -11.75 -17.85 10.09
CA LEU A 85 -10.69 -17.52 9.15
C LEU A 85 -10.11 -18.79 8.52
N ASP A 86 -10.05 -18.80 7.19
CA ASP A 86 -9.26 -19.75 6.41
C ASP A 86 -7.87 -19.14 6.17
N TRP A 87 -6.93 -19.47 7.06
CA TRP A 87 -5.56 -18.97 7.00
C TRP A 87 -4.83 -19.41 5.75
N GLU A 88 -5.12 -20.61 5.26
CA GLU A 88 -4.45 -21.16 4.08
C GLU A 88 -4.89 -20.41 2.81
N ALA A 89 -6.20 -20.19 2.65
CA ALA A 89 -6.71 -19.39 1.54
C ALA A 89 -6.16 -17.95 1.56
N ILE A 90 -6.08 -17.32 2.74
CA ILE A 90 -5.53 -15.96 2.89
C ILE A 90 -4.05 -15.93 2.46
N VAL A 91 -3.23 -16.85 2.98
CA VAL A 91 -1.80 -16.89 2.66
C VAL A 91 -1.55 -17.20 1.19
N GLN A 92 -2.27 -18.17 0.62
CA GLN A 92 -2.14 -18.52 -0.80
C GLN A 92 -2.47 -17.33 -1.70
N SER A 93 -3.51 -16.56 -1.38
CA SER A 93 -3.86 -15.33 -2.10
C SER A 93 -2.70 -14.32 -2.06
N LEU A 94 -2.10 -14.10 -0.88
CA LEU A 94 -0.99 -13.16 -0.70
C LEU A 94 0.25 -13.55 -1.51
N ILE A 95 0.63 -14.84 -1.47
CA ILE A 95 1.79 -15.35 -2.21
C ILE A 95 1.55 -15.21 -3.71
N SER A 96 0.36 -15.59 -4.18
CA SER A 96 -0.01 -15.53 -5.60
C SER A 96 0.07 -14.10 -6.15
N GLU A 97 -0.39 -13.11 -5.39
CA GLU A 97 -0.29 -11.70 -5.77
C GLU A 97 1.14 -11.18 -5.84
N ARG A 98 2.05 -11.72 -5.03
CA ARG A 98 3.45 -11.28 -4.96
C ARG A 98 4.37 -12.05 -5.89
N TYR A 99 3.93 -13.22 -6.38
CA TYR A 99 4.75 -14.13 -7.17
C TYR A 99 5.42 -13.45 -8.36
N PHE A 100 4.67 -12.72 -9.19
CA PHE A 100 5.21 -12.08 -10.39
C PHE A 100 6.26 -11.00 -10.09
N VAL A 101 6.07 -10.24 -9.01
CA VAL A 101 7.02 -9.21 -8.57
C VAL A 101 8.29 -9.87 -8.04
N ALA A 102 8.14 -10.92 -7.23
CA ALA A 102 9.26 -11.67 -6.69
C ALA A 102 10.07 -12.36 -7.80
N GLU A 103 9.41 -12.99 -8.78
CA GLU A 103 10.03 -13.62 -9.94
C GLU A 103 10.87 -12.61 -10.75
N LYS A 104 10.32 -11.43 -11.07
CA LYS A 104 11.05 -10.36 -11.76
C LYS A 104 12.29 -9.90 -11.00
N ARG A 105 12.24 -9.92 -9.67
CA ARG A 105 13.36 -9.55 -8.80
C ARG A 105 14.28 -10.74 -8.47
N LYS A 106 14.02 -11.94 -9.01
CA LYS A 106 14.74 -13.20 -8.71
C LYS A 106 14.73 -13.54 -7.22
N ILE A 107 13.61 -13.26 -6.58
CA ILE A 107 13.38 -13.51 -5.16
C ILE A 107 12.50 -14.74 -5.01
N THR A 108 12.92 -15.69 -4.18
CA THR A 108 12.10 -16.84 -3.82
C THR A 108 11.20 -16.50 -2.65
N LEU A 109 9.89 -16.60 -2.84
CA LEU A 109 8.90 -16.55 -1.77
C LEU A 109 8.74 -17.95 -1.19
N VAL A 110 9.04 -18.09 0.10
CA VAL A 110 8.80 -19.33 0.85
C VAL A 110 7.81 -19.03 1.95
N PHE A 111 6.80 -19.88 2.09
CA PHE A 111 5.90 -19.88 3.23
C PHE A 111 6.12 -21.16 4.03
N GLU A 112 6.55 -20.99 5.27
CA GLU A 112 6.76 -22.09 6.21
C GLU A 112 5.70 -22.02 7.31
N LYS A 113 4.94 -23.11 7.46
CA LYS A 113 3.95 -23.26 8.53
C LYS A 113 4.62 -23.92 9.73
N GLU A 114 4.93 -23.14 10.78
CA GLU A 114 5.52 -23.68 12.01
C GLU A 114 4.53 -24.55 12.83
N SER A 115 3.23 -24.21 12.79
CA SER A 115 2.19 -24.97 13.48
C SER A 115 0.82 -24.74 12.84
N GLU A 116 -0.15 -25.60 13.14
CA GLU A 116 -1.52 -25.39 12.69
C GLU A 116 -2.09 -24.13 13.36
N PRO A 117 -2.51 -23.11 12.60
CA PRO A 117 -3.01 -21.88 13.19
C PRO A 117 -4.29 -22.19 13.95
N LYS A 118 -4.40 -21.65 15.17
CA LYS A 118 -5.62 -21.77 15.95
C LYS A 118 -6.78 -21.19 15.16
N GLN A 119 -7.94 -21.85 15.20
CA GLN A 119 -9.16 -21.29 14.65
C GLN A 119 -9.44 -19.94 15.30
N LYS A 120 -9.62 -18.94 14.46
CA LYS A 120 -9.88 -17.56 14.87
C LYS A 120 -11.08 -17.05 14.09
N GLN A 121 -11.92 -16.29 14.77
CA GLN A 121 -12.96 -15.53 14.13
C GLN A 121 -12.42 -14.16 13.75
N GLY A 122 -12.75 -13.70 12.55
CA GLY A 122 -12.29 -12.44 11.98
C GLY A 122 -12.99 -12.14 10.67
N GLN A 123 -12.67 -10.98 10.11
CA GLN A 123 -13.06 -10.63 8.74
C GLN A 123 -11.87 -10.93 7.83
N SER A 124 -12.04 -11.88 6.91
CA SER A 124 -10.96 -12.35 6.03
C SER A 124 -10.32 -11.19 5.24
N ILE A 125 -11.14 -10.22 4.81
CA ILE A 125 -10.66 -9.03 4.09
C ILE A 125 -9.75 -8.16 4.95
N LEU A 126 -10.08 -7.92 6.23
CA LEU A 126 -9.28 -7.09 7.13
C LEU A 126 -7.91 -7.74 7.40
N VAL A 127 -7.93 -9.05 7.67
CA VAL A 127 -6.71 -9.82 7.92
C VAL A 127 -5.85 -9.85 6.66
N SER A 128 -6.45 -10.06 5.50
CA SER A 128 -5.74 -10.00 4.21
C SER A 128 -5.11 -8.63 3.97
N LEU A 129 -5.83 -7.54 4.22
CA LEU A 129 -5.31 -6.17 4.09
C LEU A 129 -4.15 -5.89 5.06
N MET A 130 -4.27 -6.33 6.31
CA MET A 130 -3.19 -6.22 7.30
C MET A 130 -1.92 -6.96 6.83
N LEU A 131 -2.08 -8.20 6.37
CA LEU A 131 -0.95 -9.02 5.91
C LEU A 131 -0.34 -8.50 4.59
N ARG A 132 -1.13 -7.92 3.68
CA ARG A 132 -0.62 -7.24 2.46
C ARG A 132 0.29 -6.08 2.80
N ASN A 133 -0.04 -5.31 3.84
CA ASN A 133 0.79 -4.20 4.30
C ASN A 133 2.11 -4.69 4.88
N PHE A 134 2.11 -5.75 5.69
CA PHE A 134 3.33 -6.33 6.27
C PHE A 134 4.28 -6.92 5.21
N THR A 135 3.75 -7.77 4.33
CA THR A 135 4.55 -8.44 3.29
C THR A 135 5.12 -7.48 2.23
N ARG A 136 4.66 -6.22 2.21
CA ARG A 136 5.19 -5.18 1.32
C ARG A 136 6.53 -4.60 1.79
N GLN A 137 6.84 -4.63 3.10
CA GLN A 137 8.09 -4.08 3.66
C GLN A 137 9.30 -5.01 3.51
N CYS A 138 9.12 -6.22 2.98
CA CYS A 138 10.18 -7.23 2.90
C CYS A 138 11.09 -7.13 1.67
N TYR A 139 10.93 -6.13 0.79
CA TYR A 139 11.69 -6.01 -0.47
C TYR A 139 12.12 -4.59 -0.83
#